data_AF-A0A7S0LUT5-F1
#
_entry.id   AF-A0A7S0LUT5-F1
#
_cell.length_a   1.000
_cell.length_b   1.000
_cell.length_c   1.000
_cell.angle_alpha   90.00
_cell.angle_beta   90.00
_cell.angle_gamma   90.00
#
_symmetry.space_group_name_H-M   'P 1'
#
loop_
_entity.id
_entity.type
_entity.pdbx_description
1 polymer ?
#
loop_
_entity_poly.entity_id
_entity_poly.type
_entity_poly.pdbx_seq_one_letter_code
_entity_poly.pdbx_strand_id
1 'polypeptide(L)'
;PILRDATVIVADIRKADLAEIRSFMNPPKGVELVFSSLLMLQQRRDNSSIDVSWVFAKRALASIDRFIFDLKSIDVENISMDVVSALNPIIRRPEFVGDALKRVSPLSANLRDFVLLILEYNKIFSVEIKPLRHEITSLEQIFLKCEHQVLDHRKALEDLVAENQKLHDELDIESRKKHKMASFYQQALNSLNQSGSFLSHLVVFKEMHSKDLSNLILQQNHVVGNALLGSAMLVHGGALCSKLRANLISRCQADLDDKKLSFSNCDVLSSIVEFSETCVSYSEGLQLPWYTFESKWCLENYAIAKCAPRCTFFIDPDFQVESWAKYLEQTKKAKIVVSHATNYKQIITECMNEGLIVVVKGKVENNDFWTESLINRKSIQTFDPKIVSLKETALLFFVTAERAPVIPEYILSLATVVDFTLTSEPLRDYMRALILAEIDPIANKLRISGLTSIIQNTNQAEAIEIQLER
;
A
#
# COMPACT_ATOMS: atom_id res chain seq x y z
N PRO A 1 -87.04 13.69 15.09
CA PRO A 1 -88.42 13.88 14.55
C PRO A 1 -89.46 13.76 15.67
N ILE A 2 -89.50 12.63 16.38
CA ILE A 2 -90.46 12.35 17.47
C ILE A 2 -90.45 13.44 18.57
N LEU A 3 -89.28 13.85 19.08
CA LEU A 3 -89.17 14.96 20.04
C LEU A 3 -89.63 16.31 19.48
N ARG A 4 -89.42 16.54 18.18
CA ARG A 4 -89.82 17.79 17.51
C ARG A 4 -91.35 17.85 17.42
N ASP A 5 -92.00 16.74 17.14
CA ASP A 5 -93.47 16.67 17.06
C ASP A 5 -94.09 16.82 18.47
N ALA A 6 -93.47 16.21 19.49
CA ALA A 6 -93.89 16.39 20.89
C ALA A 6 -93.75 17.85 21.38
N THR A 7 -92.67 18.54 21.00
CA THR A 7 -92.45 19.95 21.40
C THR A 7 -93.41 20.92 20.71
N VAL A 8 -93.81 20.64 19.46
CA VAL A 8 -94.83 21.40 18.73
C VAL A 8 -96.19 21.30 19.44
N ILE A 9 -96.57 20.10 19.89
CA ILE A 9 -97.84 19.89 20.61
C ILE A 9 -97.90 20.70 21.91
N VAL A 10 -96.81 20.77 22.68
CA VAL A 10 -96.77 21.56 23.92
C VAL A 10 -96.71 23.06 23.66
N ALA A 11 -96.19 23.49 22.51
CA ALA A 11 -96.19 24.89 22.10
C ALA A 11 -97.59 25.39 21.68
N ASP A 12 -98.45 24.51 21.17
CA ASP A 12 -99.81 24.83 20.67
C ASP A 12 -100.89 24.85 21.78
N ILE A 13 -100.50 24.75 23.05
CA ILE A 13 -101.42 24.76 24.20
C ILE A 13 -101.91 26.19 24.46
N ARG A 14 -103.21 26.44 24.24
CA ARG A 14 -103.87 27.70 24.61
C ARG A 14 -104.26 27.70 26.09
N LYS A 15 -103.92 28.78 26.81
CA LYS A 15 -104.25 28.92 28.25
C LYS A 15 -105.75 28.89 28.55
N ALA A 16 -106.57 29.37 27.60
CA ALA A 16 -108.03 29.36 27.72
C ALA A 16 -108.60 27.92 27.78
N ASP A 17 -108.07 27.03 26.92
CA ASP A 17 -108.50 25.63 26.81
C ASP A 17 -108.17 24.84 28.11
N LEU A 18 -107.06 25.18 28.79
CA LEU A 18 -106.73 24.63 30.12
C LEU A 18 -107.63 25.16 31.25
N ALA A 19 -108.06 26.43 31.15
CA ALA A 19 -108.98 27.02 32.12
C ALA A 19 -110.40 26.40 32.00
N GLU A 20 -110.83 26.06 30.77
CA GLU A 20 -112.08 25.35 30.51
C GLU A 20 -112.07 23.95 31.16
N ILE A 21 -111.01 23.17 30.95
CA ILE A 21 -110.87 21.83 31.53
C ILE A 21 -110.85 21.88 33.07
N ARG A 22 -110.26 22.93 33.66
CA ARG A 22 -110.25 23.12 35.13
C ARG A 22 -111.65 23.34 35.71
N SER A 23 -112.57 23.92 34.94
CA SER A 23 -113.94 24.25 35.41
C SER A 23 -114.85 23.02 35.57
N PHE A 24 -114.44 21.83 35.09
CA PHE A 24 -115.23 20.61 35.22
C PHE A 24 -115.38 20.16 36.68
N MET A 25 -116.61 20.14 37.19
CA MET A 25 -116.93 19.61 38.51
C MET A 25 -116.70 18.10 38.58
N ASN A 26 -117.19 17.35 37.57
CA ASN A 26 -116.91 15.93 37.34
C ASN A 26 -116.35 15.76 35.91
N PRO A 27 -115.06 15.44 35.73
CA PRO A 27 -114.46 15.34 34.41
C PRO A 27 -114.91 14.05 33.70
N PRO A 28 -115.02 14.05 32.37
CA PRO A 28 -115.15 12.81 31.59
C PRO A 28 -113.92 11.91 31.83
N LYS A 29 -114.14 10.60 32.01
CA LYS A 29 -113.08 9.64 32.38
C LYS A 29 -111.83 9.72 31.48
N GLY A 30 -111.99 9.95 30.17
CA GLY A 30 -110.86 10.10 29.26
C GLY A 30 -109.95 11.29 29.62
N VAL A 31 -110.52 12.43 30.00
CA VAL A 31 -109.76 13.64 30.39
C VAL A 31 -109.01 13.39 31.69
N GLU A 32 -109.65 12.73 32.66
CA GLU A 32 -109.01 12.33 33.91
C GLU A 32 -107.78 11.45 33.67
N LEU A 33 -107.86 10.47 32.76
CA LEU A 33 -106.74 9.58 32.42
C LEU A 33 -105.59 10.28 31.70
N VAL A 34 -105.86 11.30 30.87
CA VAL A 34 -104.80 12.10 30.21
C VAL A 34 -104.04 12.93 31.21
N PHE A 35 -104.72 13.63 32.11
CA PHE A 35 -104.07 14.44 33.14
C PHE A 35 -103.36 13.58 34.19
N SER A 36 -103.93 12.42 34.54
CA SER A 36 -103.26 11.38 35.31
C SER A 36 -101.92 10.98 34.69
N SER A 37 -101.91 10.79 33.36
CA SER A 37 -100.73 10.36 32.62
C SER A 37 -99.66 11.45 32.55
N LEU A 38 -100.07 12.71 32.35
CA LEU A 38 -99.16 13.85 32.35
C LEU A 38 -98.53 14.08 33.72
N LEU A 39 -99.31 13.95 34.80
CA LEU A 39 -98.81 14.05 36.16
C LEU A 39 -97.79 12.95 36.48
N MET A 40 -98.01 11.72 35.99
CA MET A 40 -97.03 10.64 36.11
C MET A 40 -95.73 10.93 35.36
N LEU A 41 -95.78 11.60 34.20
CA LEU A 41 -94.59 12.02 33.45
C LEU A 41 -93.86 13.22 34.07
N GLN A 42 -94.60 14.14 34.71
CA GLN A 42 -94.03 15.32 35.37
C GLN A 42 -93.41 15.01 36.72
N GLN A 43 -93.93 14.01 37.44
CA GLN A 43 -93.43 13.65 38.76
C GLN A 43 -92.07 12.94 38.63
N ARG A 44 -91.00 13.69 38.92
CA ARG A 44 -89.71 13.11 39.30
C ARG A 44 -89.92 12.36 40.61
N ARG A 45 -89.61 11.07 40.62
CA ARG A 45 -89.97 10.17 41.70
C ARG A 45 -89.08 10.38 42.92
N ASP A 46 -89.38 11.41 43.71
CA ASP A 46 -88.91 11.56 45.08
C ASP A 46 -89.95 10.93 46.03
N ASN A 47 -89.96 9.59 46.03
CA ASN A 47 -90.36 8.68 47.11
C ASN A 47 -91.65 8.91 47.95
N SER A 48 -92.72 9.47 47.38
CA SER A 48 -94.06 9.42 47.97
C SER A 48 -95.09 8.99 46.94
N SER A 49 -96.14 8.30 47.39
CA SER A 49 -97.22 7.74 46.56
C SER A 49 -97.67 8.72 45.48
N ILE A 50 -97.63 8.29 44.23
CA ILE A 50 -98.04 9.11 43.07
C ILE A 50 -99.53 9.44 43.26
N ASP A 51 -99.83 10.68 43.62
CA ASP A 51 -101.20 11.17 43.73
C ASP A 51 -101.71 11.51 42.33
N VAL A 52 -102.32 10.52 41.69
CA VAL A 52 -102.88 10.58 40.33
C VAL A 52 -104.30 11.16 40.32
N SER A 53 -104.88 11.42 41.49
CA SER A 53 -106.27 11.87 41.63
C SER A 53 -106.54 13.18 40.86
N TRP A 54 -107.72 13.28 40.25
CA TRP A 54 -108.20 14.52 39.62
C TRP A 54 -108.13 15.75 40.55
N VAL A 55 -108.23 15.54 41.86
CA VAL A 55 -108.07 16.62 42.87
C VAL A 55 -106.66 17.23 42.81
N PHE A 56 -105.64 16.39 42.60
CA PHE A 56 -104.26 16.83 42.42
C PHE A 56 -104.05 17.48 41.04
N ALA A 57 -104.65 16.92 39.99
CA ALA A 57 -104.64 17.54 38.65
C ALA A 57 -105.24 18.95 38.65
N LYS A 58 -106.37 19.18 39.35
CA LYS A 58 -106.94 20.53 39.51
C LYS A 58 -106.02 21.49 40.26
N ARG A 59 -105.28 21.01 41.25
CA ARG A 59 -104.28 21.84 41.97
C ARG A 59 -103.11 22.19 41.08
N ALA A 60 -102.60 21.26 40.26
CA ALA A 60 -101.54 21.53 39.29
C ALA A 60 -102.00 22.54 38.21
N LEU A 61 -103.24 22.40 37.74
CA LEU A 61 -103.90 23.35 36.83
C LEU A 61 -104.25 24.70 37.49
N ALA A 62 -104.04 24.87 38.80
CA ALA A 62 -104.26 26.14 39.48
C ALA A 62 -103.26 27.21 39.01
N SER A 63 -102.04 26.78 38.70
CA SER A 63 -100.95 27.58 38.13
C SER A 63 -100.63 27.12 36.70
N ILE A 64 -101.46 27.55 35.74
CA ILE A 64 -101.40 27.13 34.32
C ILE A 64 -100.00 27.33 33.71
N ASP A 65 -99.33 28.45 34.01
CA ASP A 65 -98.00 28.76 33.47
C ASP A 65 -96.91 27.80 33.98
N ARG A 66 -96.99 27.40 35.25
CA ARG A 66 -96.06 26.45 35.85
C ARG A 66 -96.27 25.05 35.29
N PHE A 67 -97.52 24.65 35.09
CA PHE A 67 -97.86 23.36 34.49
C PHE A 67 -97.28 23.21 33.06
N ILE A 68 -97.39 24.26 32.23
CA ILE A 68 -96.82 24.25 30.86
C ILE A 68 -95.28 24.23 30.91
N PHE A 69 -94.67 24.99 31.82
CA PHE A 69 -93.21 24.97 32.00
C PHE A 69 -92.72 23.57 32.40
N ASP A 70 -93.38 22.95 33.38
CA ASP A 70 -93.04 21.62 33.88
C ASP A 70 -93.16 20.57 32.77
N LEU A 71 -94.16 20.68 31.87
CA LEU A 71 -94.27 19.83 30.67
C LEU A 71 -93.11 20.01 29.67
N LYS A 72 -92.60 21.23 29.49
CA LYS A 72 -91.46 21.50 28.59
C LYS A 72 -90.12 21.04 29.17
N SER A 73 -90.00 21.03 30.50
CA SER A 73 -88.79 20.63 31.21
C SER A 73 -88.70 19.14 31.54
N ILE A 74 -89.60 18.31 31.00
CA ILE A 74 -89.54 16.86 31.18
C ILE A 74 -88.25 16.34 30.55
N ASP A 75 -87.47 15.62 31.34
CA ASP A 75 -86.26 14.93 30.88
C ASP A 75 -86.68 13.66 30.12
N VAL A 76 -86.87 13.81 28.81
CA VAL A 76 -87.38 12.74 27.93
C VAL A 76 -86.38 11.59 27.78
N GLU A 77 -85.12 11.83 28.11
CA GLU A 77 -84.03 10.85 28.02
C GLU A 77 -83.91 9.98 29.28
N ASN A 78 -84.38 10.46 30.43
CA ASN A 78 -84.25 9.80 31.74
C ASN A 78 -85.60 9.56 32.45
N ILE A 79 -86.58 9.01 31.73
CA ILE A 79 -87.86 8.57 32.32
C ILE A 79 -87.66 7.22 33.02
N SER A 80 -88.11 7.10 34.27
CA SER A 80 -88.00 5.86 35.03
C SER A 80 -88.88 4.74 34.44
N MET A 81 -88.34 3.52 34.38
CA MET A 81 -89.07 2.33 33.88
C MET A 81 -90.39 2.08 34.64
N ASP A 82 -90.47 2.50 35.90
CA ASP A 82 -91.66 2.34 36.72
C ASP A 82 -92.80 3.30 36.34
N VAL A 83 -92.46 4.47 35.78
CA VAL A 83 -93.44 5.43 35.23
C VAL A 83 -93.97 4.89 33.91
N VAL A 84 -93.10 4.35 33.06
CA VAL A 84 -93.47 3.71 31.79
C VAL A 84 -94.38 2.49 32.02
N SER A 85 -94.06 1.65 33.01
CA SER A 85 -94.87 0.47 33.35
C SER A 85 -96.25 0.82 33.91
N ALA A 86 -96.37 1.91 34.68
CA ALA A 86 -97.64 2.42 35.21
C ALA A 86 -98.52 3.10 34.13
N LEU A 87 -97.92 3.71 33.12
CA LEU A 87 -98.63 4.39 32.02
C LEU A 87 -99.17 3.43 30.95
N ASN A 88 -98.45 2.34 30.68
CA ASN A 88 -98.85 1.31 29.70
C ASN A 88 -100.29 0.76 29.86
N PRO A 89 -100.80 0.42 31.06
CA PRO A 89 -102.18 -0.03 31.22
C PRO A 89 -103.22 1.10 31.06
N ILE A 90 -102.84 2.36 31.24
CA ILE A 90 -103.73 3.53 31.07
C ILE A 90 -103.94 3.82 29.58
N ILE A 91 -102.86 3.75 28.80
CA ILE A 91 -102.87 3.99 27.35
C ILE A 91 -103.73 2.97 26.58
N ARG A 92 -103.85 1.74 27.09
CA ARG A 92 -104.61 0.65 26.46
C ARG A 92 -106.11 0.67 26.75
N ARG A 93 -106.62 1.62 27.56
CA ARG A 93 -108.06 1.71 27.88
C ARG A 93 -108.85 2.25 26.68
N PRO A 94 -110.06 1.75 26.41
CA PRO A 94 -110.89 2.21 25.29
C PRO A 94 -111.34 3.67 25.44
N GLU A 95 -111.30 4.20 26.67
CA GLU A 95 -111.59 5.61 27.00
C GLU A 95 -110.42 6.56 26.66
N PHE A 96 -109.25 6.03 26.28
CA PHE A 96 -108.01 6.76 25.96
C PHE A 96 -107.73 6.82 24.45
N VAL A 97 -108.79 6.87 23.64
CA VAL A 97 -108.75 6.94 22.17
C VAL A 97 -108.88 8.39 21.71
N GLY A 98 -107.98 8.83 20.82
CA GLY A 98 -107.88 10.23 20.36
C GLY A 98 -109.18 10.80 19.81
N ASP A 99 -109.95 10.01 19.04
CA ASP A 99 -111.21 10.47 18.43
C ASP A 99 -112.35 10.64 19.43
N ALA A 100 -112.35 9.86 20.53
CA ALA A 100 -113.29 10.01 21.63
C ALA A 100 -112.96 11.25 22.48
N LEU A 101 -111.67 11.53 22.68
CA LEU A 101 -111.18 12.70 23.40
C LEU A 101 -111.38 14.00 22.61
N LYS A 102 -111.15 14.00 21.29
CA LYS A 102 -111.35 15.19 20.42
C LYS A 102 -112.78 15.74 20.47
N ARG A 103 -113.79 14.87 20.62
CA ARG A 103 -115.20 15.27 20.75
C ARG A 103 -115.51 15.98 22.06
N VAL A 104 -114.70 15.76 23.09
CA VAL A 104 -114.88 16.32 24.43
C VAL A 104 -113.98 17.55 24.62
N SER A 105 -112.69 17.44 24.26
CA SER A 105 -111.75 18.55 24.25
C SER A 105 -110.61 18.27 23.25
N PRO A 106 -110.39 19.17 22.27
CA PRO A 106 -109.29 19.02 21.31
C PRO A 106 -107.92 19.08 22.01
N LEU A 107 -107.80 19.87 23.08
CA LEU A 107 -106.58 19.98 23.87
C LEU A 107 -106.22 18.65 24.57
N SER A 108 -107.20 17.94 25.13
CA SER A 108 -106.95 16.64 25.78
C SER A 108 -106.46 15.57 24.79
N ALA A 109 -106.86 15.65 23.53
CA ALA A 109 -106.36 14.75 22.49
C ALA A 109 -104.90 15.06 22.11
N ASN A 110 -104.56 16.34 21.94
CA ASN A 110 -103.18 16.77 21.68
C ASN A 110 -102.25 16.37 22.84
N LEU A 111 -102.69 16.59 24.08
CA LEU A 111 -101.95 16.21 25.28
C LEU A 111 -101.76 14.68 25.43
N ARG A 112 -102.72 13.88 24.96
CA ARG A 112 -102.57 12.42 24.86
C ARG A 112 -101.49 12.03 23.85
N ASP A 113 -101.46 12.68 22.69
CA ASP A 113 -100.47 12.40 21.65
C ASP A 113 -99.05 12.78 22.11
N PHE A 114 -98.91 13.86 22.88
CA PHE A 114 -97.65 14.23 23.55
C PHE A 114 -97.12 13.12 24.48
N VAL A 115 -97.97 12.55 25.33
CA VAL A 115 -97.62 11.44 26.24
C VAL A 115 -97.09 10.25 25.46
N LEU A 116 -97.69 9.92 24.31
CA LEU A 116 -97.27 8.78 23.50
C LEU A 116 -95.96 9.01 22.77
N LEU A 117 -95.77 10.18 22.17
CA LEU A 117 -94.52 10.53 21.48
C LEU A 117 -93.32 10.53 22.45
N ILE A 118 -93.52 10.98 23.68
CA ILE A 118 -92.51 10.93 24.74
C ILE A 118 -92.13 9.49 25.10
N LEU A 119 -93.13 8.61 25.26
CA LEU A 119 -92.88 7.20 25.60
C LEU A 119 -92.20 6.44 24.45
N GLU A 120 -92.58 6.74 23.21
CA GLU A 120 -91.97 6.16 22.02
C GLU A 120 -90.50 6.60 21.87
N TYR A 121 -90.20 7.88 22.07
CA TYR A 121 -88.83 8.39 22.05
C TYR A 121 -87.97 7.75 23.15
N ASN A 122 -88.47 7.68 24.37
CA ASN A 122 -87.72 7.13 25.51
C ASN A 122 -87.36 5.65 25.29
N LYS A 123 -88.26 4.86 24.68
CA LYS A 123 -88.00 3.46 24.32
C LYS A 123 -86.84 3.32 23.33
N ILE A 124 -86.83 4.13 22.27
CA ILE A 124 -85.77 4.09 21.24
C ILE A 124 -84.44 4.57 21.83
N PHE A 125 -84.47 5.67 22.58
CA PHE A 125 -83.27 6.23 23.21
C PHE A 125 -82.60 5.27 24.19
N SER A 126 -83.40 4.63 25.06
CA SER A 126 -82.89 3.74 26.10
C SER A 126 -82.37 2.39 25.56
N VAL A 127 -83.05 1.81 24.56
CA VAL A 127 -82.69 0.48 24.03
C VAL A 127 -81.61 0.55 22.95
N GLU A 128 -81.69 1.51 22.04
CA GLU A 128 -80.83 1.53 20.85
C GLU A 128 -79.71 2.55 20.94
N ILE A 129 -79.97 3.76 21.45
CA ILE A 129 -79.01 4.88 21.33
C ILE A 129 -78.03 4.92 22.51
N LYS A 130 -78.51 4.67 23.73
CA LYS A 130 -77.70 4.70 24.95
C LYS A 130 -76.51 3.72 24.96
N PRO A 131 -76.67 2.42 24.58
CA PRO A 131 -75.53 1.50 24.54
C PRO A 131 -74.50 1.92 23.48
N LEU A 132 -74.95 2.34 22.29
CA LEU A 132 -74.05 2.79 21.21
C LEU A 132 -73.22 4.02 21.62
N ARG A 133 -73.82 4.99 22.33
CA ARG A 133 -73.07 6.15 22.84
C ARG A 133 -72.02 5.77 23.89
N HIS A 134 -72.35 4.84 24.77
CA HIS A 134 -71.38 4.31 25.74
C HIS A 134 -70.23 3.59 25.03
N GLU A 135 -70.53 2.80 24.01
CA GLU A 135 -69.54 2.09 23.21
C GLU A 135 -68.60 3.06 22.48
N ILE A 136 -69.15 4.08 21.80
CA ILE A 136 -68.35 5.15 21.16
C ILE A 136 -67.41 5.82 22.16
N THR A 137 -67.94 6.24 23.32
CA THR A 137 -67.14 6.91 24.35
C THR A 137 -66.02 5.99 24.87
N SER A 138 -66.29 4.70 25.02
CA SER A 138 -65.30 3.73 25.46
C SER A 138 -64.20 3.50 24.41
N LEU A 139 -64.58 3.44 23.13
CA LEU A 139 -63.65 3.29 22.01
C LEU A 139 -62.78 4.54 21.84
N GLU A 140 -63.34 5.74 21.98
CA GLU A 140 -62.59 7.00 21.96
C GLU A 140 -61.54 7.06 23.07
N GLN A 141 -61.89 6.62 24.29
CA GLN A 141 -60.94 6.54 25.40
C GLN A 141 -59.82 5.53 25.15
N ILE A 142 -60.13 4.38 24.55
CA ILE A 142 -59.13 3.37 24.17
C ILE A 142 -58.22 3.92 23.08
N PHE A 143 -58.79 4.57 22.06
CA PHE A 143 -58.05 5.19 20.97
C PHE A 143 -57.05 6.22 21.48
N LEU A 144 -57.49 7.15 22.34
CA LEU A 144 -56.61 8.17 22.94
C LEU A 144 -55.47 7.54 23.76
N LYS A 145 -55.75 6.48 24.53
CA LYS A 145 -54.71 5.75 25.27
C LYS A 145 -53.69 5.10 24.33
N CYS A 146 -54.15 4.45 23.26
CA CYS A 146 -53.27 3.86 22.25
C CYS A 146 -52.44 4.92 21.52
N GLU A 147 -53.04 6.07 21.17
CA GLU A 147 -52.33 7.17 20.53
C GLU A 147 -51.21 7.74 21.41
N HIS A 148 -51.48 7.94 22.71
CA HIS A 148 -50.46 8.33 23.67
C HIS A 148 -49.34 7.30 23.79
N GLN A 149 -49.66 6.01 23.88
CA GLN A 149 -48.65 4.95 23.93
C GLN A 149 -47.78 4.92 22.66
N VAL A 150 -48.38 5.09 21.48
CA VAL A 150 -47.64 5.17 20.22
C VAL A 150 -46.69 6.37 20.21
N LEU A 151 -47.14 7.52 20.72
CA LEU A 151 -46.29 8.71 20.82
C LEU A 151 -45.10 8.50 21.76
N ASP A 152 -45.33 7.90 22.93
CA ASP A 152 -44.28 7.63 23.91
C ASP A 152 -43.26 6.61 23.38
N HIS A 153 -43.73 5.53 22.74
CA HIS A 153 -42.86 4.56 22.10
C HIS A 153 -42.06 5.18 20.96
N ARG A 154 -42.66 6.06 20.16
CA ARG A 154 -41.96 6.75 19.07
C ARG A 154 -40.83 7.64 19.60
N LYS A 155 -41.08 8.41 20.67
CA LYS A 155 -40.03 9.21 21.33
C LYS A 155 -38.89 8.35 21.86
N ALA A 156 -39.22 7.26 22.56
CA ALA A 156 -38.20 6.33 23.06
C ALA A 156 -37.35 5.71 21.94
N LEU A 157 -37.98 5.43 20.78
CA LEU A 157 -37.29 4.90 19.60
C LEU A 157 -36.38 5.97 18.97
N GLU A 158 -36.84 7.22 18.88
CA GLU A 158 -36.03 8.36 18.41
C GLU A 158 -34.80 8.59 19.31
N ASP A 159 -34.97 8.53 20.64
CA ASP A 159 -33.87 8.65 21.61
C ASP A 159 -32.85 7.50 21.48
N LEU A 160 -33.33 6.25 21.37
CA LEU A 160 -32.47 5.07 21.18
C LEU A 160 -31.71 5.10 19.84
N VAL A 161 -32.32 5.62 18.78
CA VAL A 161 -31.66 5.80 17.48
C VAL A 161 -30.58 6.88 17.59
N ALA A 162 -30.87 7.99 18.26
CA ALA A 162 -29.89 9.05 18.48
C ALA A 162 -28.71 8.57 19.34
N GLU A 163 -28.95 7.76 20.38
CA GLU A 163 -27.90 7.17 21.20
C GLU A 163 -27.04 6.16 20.39
N ASN A 164 -27.68 5.29 19.59
CA ASN A 164 -26.96 4.37 18.71
C ASN A 164 -26.06 5.10 17.72
N GLN A 165 -26.55 6.20 17.12
CA GLN A 165 -25.75 7.01 16.20
C GLN A 165 -24.50 7.59 16.88
N LYS A 166 -24.65 8.16 18.09
CA LYS A 166 -23.51 8.66 18.87
C LYS A 166 -22.49 7.57 19.17
N LEU A 167 -22.94 6.39 19.61
CA LEU A 167 -22.06 5.26 19.87
C LEU A 167 -21.34 4.77 18.60
N HIS A 168 -22.01 4.83 17.45
CA HIS A 168 -21.41 4.47 16.17
C HIS A 168 -20.32 5.46 15.76
N ASP A 169 -20.59 6.77 15.92
CA ASP A 169 -19.62 7.83 15.65
C ASP A 169 -18.39 7.72 16.57
N GLU A 170 -18.59 7.46 17.86
CA GLU A 170 -17.50 7.23 18.83
C GLU A 170 -16.67 6.00 18.48
N LEU A 171 -17.33 4.89 18.10
CA LEU A 171 -16.66 3.67 17.67
C LEU A 171 -15.82 3.91 16.41
N ASP A 172 -16.34 4.68 15.45
CA ASP A 172 -15.61 5.04 14.24
C ASP A 172 -14.37 5.90 14.54
N ILE A 173 -14.49 6.86 15.46
CA ILE A 173 -13.36 7.70 15.89
C ILE A 173 -12.29 6.83 16.57
N GLU A 174 -12.66 5.98 17.50
CA GLU A 174 -11.71 5.10 18.21
C GLU A 174 -11.10 4.05 17.29
N SER A 175 -11.88 3.49 16.35
CA SER A 175 -11.38 2.60 15.31
C SER A 175 -10.34 3.29 14.44
N ARG A 176 -10.59 4.54 14.00
CA ARG A 176 -9.60 5.33 13.23
C ARG A 176 -8.33 5.59 14.03
N LYS A 177 -8.43 5.92 15.33
CA LYS A 177 -7.26 6.10 16.20
C LYS A 177 -6.46 4.80 16.32
N LYS A 178 -7.13 3.67 16.55
CA LYS A 178 -6.51 2.35 16.62
C LYS A 178 -5.77 2.00 15.32
N HIS A 179 -6.39 2.21 14.17
CA HIS A 179 -5.75 1.96 12.87
C HIS A 179 -4.54 2.85 12.63
N LYS A 180 -4.62 4.15 12.96
CA LYS A 180 -3.48 5.07 12.87
C LYS A 180 -2.33 4.60 13.77
N MET A 181 -2.61 4.25 15.02
CA MET A 181 -1.58 3.77 15.95
C MET A 181 -0.94 2.46 15.47
N ALA A 182 -1.74 1.52 14.97
CA ALA A 182 -1.24 0.26 14.42
C ALA A 182 -0.33 0.49 13.19
N SER A 183 -0.72 1.40 12.29
CA SER A 183 0.12 1.75 11.12
C SER A 183 1.44 2.41 11.54
N PHE A 184 1.41 3.28 12.54
CA PHE A 184 2.60 3.94 13.07
C PHE A 184 3.56 2.94 13.72
N TYR A 185 3.00 1.98 14.48
CA TYR A 185 3.77 0.89 15.09
C TYR A 185 4.43 -0.01 14.03
N GLN A 186 3.71 -0.36 12.95
CA GLN A 186 4.28 -1.13 11.85
C GLN A 186 5.42 -0.38 11.13
N GLN A 187 5.25 0.93 10.89
CA GLN A 187 6.30 1.76 10.30
C GLN A 187 7.54 1.82 11.20
N ALA A 188 7.34 2.02 12.51
CA ALA A 188 8.43 2.03 13.48
C ALA A 188 9.17 0.69 13.54
N LEU A 189 8.44 -0.44 13.54
CA LEU A 189 9.04 -1.78 13.49
C LEU A 189 9.84 -2.00 12.20
N ASN A 190 9.30 -1.60 11.05
CA ASN A 190 10.01 -1.73 9.78
C ASN A 190 11.29 -0.88 9.77
N SER A 191 11.22 0.36 10.26
CA SER A 191 12.38 1.25 10.40
C SER A 191 13.43 0.67 11.35
N LEU A 192 13.00 0.05 12.45
CA LEU A 192 13.89 -0.58 13.43
C LEU A 192 14.58 -1.81 12.83
N ASN A 193 13.83 -2.66 12.11
CA ASN A 193 14.39 -3.83 11.43
C ASN A 193 15.39 -3.44 10.33
N GLN A 194 15.06 -2.41 9.54
CA GLN A 194 15.98 -1.86 8.53
C GLN A 194 17.25 -1.30 9.18
N SER A 195 17.11 -0.52 10.26
CA SER A 195 18.25 0.03 10.99
C SER A 195 19.09 -1.06 11.64
N GLY A 196 18.46 -2.10 12.19
CA GLY A 196 19.14 -3.25 12.79
C GLY A 196 19.94 -4.05 11.76
N SER A 197 19.36 -4.31 10.59
CA SER A 197 20.06 -4.96 9.47
C SER A 197 21.19 -4.09 8.93
N PHE A 198 20.99 -2.77 8.88
CA PHE A 198 22.04 -1.84 8.44
C PHE A 198 23.20 -1.83 9.44
N LEU A 199 22.92 -1.80 10.74
CA LEU A 199 23.94 -1.86 11.79
C LEU A 199 24.72 -3.18 11.76
N SER A 200 24.05 -4.32 11.53
CA SER A 200 24.75 -5.60 11.43
C SER A 200 25.70 -5.63 10.23
N HIS A 201 25.27 -5.11 9.07
CA HIS A 201 26.15 -4.98 7.91
C HIS A 201 27.33 -4.03 8.17
N LEU A 202 27.09 -2.92 8.87
CA LEU A 202 28.12 -1.94 9.20
C LEU A 202 29.17 -2.50 10.17
N VAL A 203 28.78 -3.40 11.07
CA VAL A 203 29.73 -4.13 11.94
C VAL A 203 30.65 -5.03 11.12
N VAL A 204 30.09 -5.82 10.20
CA VAL A 204 30.88 -6.68 9.31
C VAL A 204 31.81 -5.84 8.43
N PHE A 205 31.29 -4.75 7.86
CA PHE A 205 32.07 -3.81 7.08
C PHE A 205 33.23 -3.22 7.90
N LYS A 206 32.99 -2.79 9.13
CA LYS A 206 34.04 -2.29 10.03
C LYS A 206 35.11 -3.36 10.30
N GLU A 207 34.74 -4.61 10.53
CA GLU A 207 35.69 -5.69 10.77
C GLU A 207 36.54 -5.99 9.53
N MET A 208 35.91 -6.01 8.34
CA MET A 208 36.59 -6.19 7.05
C MET A 208 37.58 -5.05 6.80
N HIS A 209 37.11 -3.81 6.83
CA HIS A 209 37.96 -2.64 6.62
C HIS A 209 39.06 -2.51 7.68
N SER A 210 38.81 -2.92 8.93
CA SER A 210 39.85 -2.95 9.96
C SER A 210 40.94 -3.96 9.64
N LYS A 211 40.59 -5.13 9.06
CA LYS A 211 41.56 -6.11 8.60
C LYS A 211 42.32 -5.57 7.39
N ASP A 212 41.63 -4.96 6.43
CA ASP A 212 42.26 -4.40 5.23
C ASP A 212 43.21 -3.24 5.58
N LEU A 213 42.82 -2.36 6.50
CA LEU A 213 43.70 -1.33 7.05
C LEU A 213 44.94 -1.94 7.73
N SER A 214 44.76 -3.01 8.52
CA SER A 214 45.91 -3.69 9.13
C SER A 214 46.85 -4.30 8.08
N ASN A 215 46.30 -4.87 7.00
CA ASN A 215 47.07 -5.42 5.90
C ASN A 215 47.80 -4.32 5.12
N LEU A 216 47.15 -3.17 4.87
CA LEU A 216 47.76 -2.02 4.21
C LEU A 216 48.91 -1.44 5.02
N ILE A 217 48.77 -1.35 6.35
CA ILE A 217 49.86 -0.91 7.24
C ILE A 217 51.04 -1.88 7.17
N LEU A 218 50.79 -3.19 7.15
CA LEU A 218 51.85 -4.18 6.95
C LEU A 218 52.51 -4.03 5.57
N GLN A 219 51.71 -3.91 4.51
CA GLN A 219 52.20 -3.71 3.15
C GLN A 219 53.04 -2.43 3.03
N GLN A 220 52.64 -1.33 3.69
CA GLN A 220 53.38 -0.07 3.73
C GLN A 220 54.83 -0.26 4.21
N ASN A 221 55.03 -1.08 5.25
CA ASN A 221 56.36 -1.39 5.77
C ASN A 221 57.19 -2.23 4.79
N HIS A 222 56.55 -3.02 3.93
CA HIS A 222 57.20 -3.88 2.95
C HIS A 222 57.44 -3.21 1.59
N VAL A 223 56.90 -2.02 1.34
CA VAL A 223 56.97 -1.34 0.03
C VAL A 223 58.41 -1.21 -0.47
N VAL A 224 59.34 -0.79 0.39
CA VAL A 224 60.73 -0.55 -0.02
C VAL A 224 61.41 -1.85 -0.44
N GLY A 225 61.27 -2.92 0.37
CA GLY A 225 61.84 -4.22 0.05
C GLY A 225 61.23 -4.84 -1.21
N ASN A 226 59.90 -4.79 -1.32
CA ASN A 226 59.17 -5.32 -2.47
C ASN A 226 59.48 -4.55 -3.76
N ALA A 227 59.61 -3.22 -3.69
CA ALA A 227 60.02 -2.41 -4.84
C ALA A 227 61.43 -2.76 -5.31
N LEU A 228 62.35 -3.08 -4.38
CA LEU A 228 63.72 -3.50 -4.71
C LEU A 228 63.74 -4.87 -5.39
N LEU A 229 62.99 -5.84 -4.86
CA LEU A 229 62.83 -7.17 -5.47
C LEU A 229 62.17 -7.08 -6.86
N GLY A 230 61.10 -6.29 -6.98
CA GLY A 230 60.42 -6.03 -8.24
C GLY A 230 61.33 -5.36 -9.27
N SER A 231 62.10 -4.36 -8.85
CA SER A 231 63.08 -3.68 -9.71
C SER A 231 64.18 -4.63 -10.18
N ALA A 232 64.71 -5.48 -9.30
CA ALA A 232 65.71 -6.48 -9.66
C ALA A 232 65.15 -7.46 -10.72
N MET A 233 63.89 -7.87 -10.56
CA MET A 233 63.20 -8.71 -11.53
C MET A 233 62.98 -8.01 -12.89
N LEU A 234 62.54 -6.76 -12.89
CA LEU A 234 62.28 -5.99 -14.12
C LEU A 234 63.56 -5.70 -14.91
N VAL A 235 64.67 -5.43 -14.23
CA VAL A 235 65.94 -5.06 -14.86
C VAL A 235 66.74 -6.28 -15.29
N HIS A 236 66.83 -7.30 -14.45
CA HIS A 236 67.73 -8.45 -14.67
C HIS A 236 67.01 -9.76 -14.97
N GLY A 237 65.72 -9.87 -14.66
CA GLY A 237 64.96 -11.11 -14.82
C GLY A 237 64.66 -11.47 -16.28
N GLY A 238 64.58 -10.51 -17.18
CA GLY A 238 64.06 -10.73 -18.55
C GLY A 238 64.75 -11.85 -19.32
N ALA A 239 66.09 -11.85 -19.36
CA ALA A 239 66.89 -12.84 -20.09
C ALA A 239 67.13 -14.14 -19.30
N LEU A 240 66.71 -14.21 -18.04
CA LEU A 240 66.92 -15.36 -17.17
C LEU A 240 65.76 -16.35 -17.27
N CYS A 241 66.04 -17.64 -17.14
CA CYS A 241 64.99 -18.65 -16.99
C CYS A 241 64.41 -18.63 -15.56
N SER A 242 63.25 -19.28 -15.37
CA SER A 242 62.52 -19.31 -14.08
C SER A 242 63.39 -19.68 -12.88
N LYS A 243 64.25 -20.71 -13.01
CA LYS A 243 65.18 -21.13 -11.94
C LYS A 243 66.19 -20.05 -11.57
N LEU A 244 66.75 -19.39 -12.58
CA LEU A 244 67.75 -18.34 -12.36
C LEU A 244 67.11 -17.08 -11.77
N ARG A 245 65.86 -16.78 -12.13
CA ARG A 245 65.07 -15.72 -11.49
C ARG A 245 64.81 -16.02 -10.02
N ALA A 246 64.40 -17.24 -9.68
CA ALA A 246 64.22 -17.65 -8.29
C ALA A 246 65.52 -17.52 -7.48
N ASN A 247 66.66 -17.92 -8.07
CA ASN A 247 67.98 -17.75 -7.44
C ASN A 247 68.36 -16.28 -7.27
N LEU A 248 68.06 -15.42 -8.26
CA LEU A 248 68.30 -13.98 -8.19
C LEU A 248 67.48 -13.36 -7.05
N ILE A 249 66.19 -13.65 -7.00
CA ILE A 249 65.30 -13.15 -5.95
C ILE A 249 65.74 -13.66 -4.57
N SER A 250 66.09 -14.94 -4.45
CA SER A 250 66.55 -15.52 -3.17
C SER A 250 67.85 -14.85 -2.67
N ARG A 251 68.78 -14.51 -3.57
CA ARG A 251 69.98 -13.74 -3.20
C ARG A 251 69.63 -12.32 -2.78
N CYS A 252 68.76 -11.64 -3.53
CA CYS A 252 68.30 -10.30 -3.16
C CYS A 252 67.57 -10.30 -1.80
N GLN A 253 66.78 -11.33 -1.50
CA GLN A 253 66.12 -11.50 -0.20
C GLN A 253 67.15 -11.65 0.92
N ALA A 254 68.18 -12.48 0.75
CA ALA A 254 69.26 -12.61 1.72
C ALA A 254 69.99 -11.27 1.98
N ASP A 255 70.26 -10.51 0.92
CA ASP A 255 70.88 -9.17 1.04
C ASP A 255 69.96 -8.16 1.75
N LEU A 256 68.64 -8.27 1.57
CA LEU A 256 67.65 -7.43 2.27
C LEU A 256 67.56 -7.79 3.75
N ASP A 257 67.60 -9.10 4.07
CA ASP A 257 67.63 -9.60 5.45
C ASP A 257 68.87 -9.11 6.20
N ASP A 258 70.05 -9.19 5.58
CA ASP A 258 71.30 -8.67 6.14
C ASP A 258 71.24 -7.17 6.43
N LYS A 259 70.53 -6.42 5.59
CA LYS A 259 70.31 -4.97 5.75
C LYS A 259 69.11 -4.63 6.64
N LYS A 260 68.42 -5.62 7.20
CA LYS A 260 67.22 -5.48 8.04
C LYS A 260 66.09 -4.69 7.37
N LEU A 261 65.94 -4.84 6.05
CA LEU A 261 64.84 -4.26 5.30
C LEU A 261 63.67 -5.24 5.27
N SER A 262 62.49 -4.79 5.67
CA SER A 262 61.29 -5.62 5.64
C SER A 262 60.79 -5.80 4.20
N PHE A 263 60.46 -7.04 3.84
CA PHE A 263 59.81 -7.41 2.57
C PHE A 263 58.74 -8.46 2.84
N SER A 264 57.79 -8.62 1.91
CA SER A 264 56.75 -9.63 2.04
C SER A 264 57.22 -10.99 1.56
N ASN A 265 56.76 -12.07 2.21
CA ASN A 265 56.99 -13.45 1.76
C ASN A 265 56.15 -13.85 0.53
N CYS A 266 55.38 -12.91 -0.02
CA CYS A 266 54.54 -13.12 -1.20
C CYS A 266 55.40 -13.20 -2.48
N ASP A 267 54.82 -13.78 -3.54
CA ASP A 267 55.50 -13.85 -4.84
C ASP A 267 55.76 -12.45 -5.38
N VAL A 268 56.98 -12.18 -5.86
CA VAL A 268 57.42 -10.86 -6.33
C VAL A 268 56.52 -10.34 -7.47
N LEU A 269 55.93 -11.25 -8.24
CA LEU A 269 54.93 -10.94 -9.26
C LEU A 269 53.75 -10.11 -8.74
N SER A 270 53.25 -10.43 -7.54
CA SER A 270 52.13 -9.72 -6.92
C SER A 270 52.46 -8.26 -6.56
N SER A 271 53.75 -7.93 -6.48
CA SER A 271 54.23 -6.56 -6.26
C SER A 271 54.44 -5.78 -7.57
N ILE A 272 54.48 -6.45 -8.72
CA ILE A 272 54.73 -5.84 -10.04
C ILE A 272 53.43 -5.64 -10.82
N VAL A 273 52.51 -6.62 -10.74
CA VAL A 273 51.25 -6.60 -11.49
C VAL A 273 50.11 -7.00 -10.56
N GLU A 274 49.01 -6.27 -10.64
CA GLU A 274 47.79 -6.57 -9.91
C GLU A 274 47.08 -7.80 -10.50
N PHE A 275 46.45 -8.61 -9.63
CA PHE A 275 45.78 -9.84 -10.03
C PHE A 275 44.62 -9.59 -11.02
N SER A 276 43.88 -8.49 -10.85
CA SER A 276 42.81 -8.08 -11.76
C SER A 276 43.34 -7.83 -13.17
N GLU A 277 44.50 -7.18 -13.31
CA GLU A 277 45.13 -6.92 -14.61
C GLU A 277 45.67 -8.17 -15.30
N THR A 278 46.25 -9.11 -14.53
CA THR A 278 46.69 -10.40 -15.07
C THR A 278 45.51 -11.23 -15.58
N CYS A 279 44.35 -11.14 -14.92
CA CYS A 279 43.13 -11.82 -15.32
C CYS A 279 42.30 -11.08 -16.41
N VAL A 280 42.33 -9.76 -16.50
CA VAL A 280 41.71 -9.02 -17.63
C VAL A 280 42.47 -9.30 -18.93
N SER A 281 43.79 -9.44 -18.85
CA SER A 281 44.61 -9.88 -19.99
C SER A 281 44.26 -11.31 -20.44
N TYR A 282 43.70 -12.13 -19.54
CA TYR A 282 43.20 -13.48 -19.81
C TYR A 282 41.83 -13.48 -20.51
N SER A 283 40.98 -12.47 -20.27
CA SER A 283 39.63 -12.35 -20.86
C SER A 283 39.60 -11.56 -22.17
N GLU A 284 40.47 -10.56 -22.33
CA GLU A 284 40.65 -9.77 -23.56
C GLU A 284 41.54 -10.49 -24.59
N GLY A 285 41.31 -11.77 -24.85
CA GLY A 285 41.69 -12.41 -26.11
C GLY A 285 43.17 -12.43 -26.49
N LEU A 286 44.11 -12.50 -25.53
CA LEU A 286 45.41 -13.08 -25.86
C LEU A 286 45.18 -14.46 -26.48
N GLN A 287 45.37 -14.59 -27.79
CA GLN A 287 45.59 -15.88 -28.45
C GLN A 287 47.00 -16.41 -28.14
N LEU A 288 47.65 -15.94 -27.06
CA LEU A 288 48.51 -16.84 -26.31
C LEU A 288 47.56 -17.82 -25.63
N PRO A 289 47.64 -19.10 -25.95
CA PRO A 289 46.66 -20.01 -25.46
C PRO A 289 46.62 -19.97 -23.92
N TRP A 290 45.43 -20.12 -23.35
CA TRP A 290 45.15 -20.00 -21.91
C TRP A 290 46.15 -20.75 -20.99
N TYR A 291 46.80 -21.79 -21.49
CA TYR A 291 47.80 -22.62 -20.81
C TYR A 291 49.18 -21.97 -20.67
N THR A 292 49.48 -20.95 -21.48
CA THR A 292 50.74 -20.23 -21.41
C THR A 292 50.81 -19.43 -20.11
N PHE A 293 49.70 -18.93 -19.57
CA PHE A 293 49.66 -18.15 -18.32
C PHE A 293 49.51 -18.99 -17.04
N GLU A 294 49.39 -20.32 -17.12
CA GLU A 294 49.50 -21.17 -15.92
C GLU A 294 50.95 -21.35 -15.47
N SER A 295 51.91 -21.17 -16.39
CA SER A 295 53.31 -21.20 -16.03
C SER A 295 53.73 -19.85 -15.46
N LYS A 296 54.26 -19.89 -14.23
CA LYS A 296 54.88 -18.73 -13.56
C LYS A 296 55.85 -17.97 -14.48
N TRP A 297 56.60 -18.67 -15.32
CA TRP A 297 57.56 -18.08 -16.25
C TRP A 297 56.93 -17.12 -17.28
N CYS A 298 55.77 -17.46 -17.84
CA CYS A 298 55.09 -16.59 -18.80
C CYS A 298 54.49 -15.35 -18.13
N LEU A 299 53.95 -15.50 -16.92
CA LEU A 299 53.45 -14.39 -16.11
C LEU A 299 54.58 -13.41 -15.77
N GLU A 300 55.76 -13.92 -15.41
CA GLU A 300 56.97 -13.13 -15.21
C GLU A 300 57.42 -12.42 -16.48
N ASN A 301 57.48 -13.12 -17.62
CA ASN A 301 57.83 -12.50 -18.90
C ASN A 301 56.87 -11.38 -19.29
N TYR A 302 55.57 -11.60 -19.08
CA TYR A 302 54.53 -10.61 -19.34
C TYR A 302 54.66 -9.39 -18.41
N ALA A 303 54.83 -9.61 -17.11
CA ALA A 303 55.04 -8.56 -16.13
C ALA A 303 56.26 -7.70 -16.47
N ILE A 304 57.38 -8.34 -16.85
CA ILE A 304 58.59 -7.65 -17.28
C ILE A 304 58.34 -6.87 -18.58
N ALA A 305 57.69 -7.49 -19.57
CA ALA A 305 57.40 -6.84 -20.85
C ALA A 305 56.52 -5.58 -20.71
N LYS A 306 55.53 -5.61 -19.83
CA LYS A 306 54.58 -4.52 -19.59
C LYS A 306 55.21 -3.39 -18.75
N CYS A 307 55.91 -3.75 -17.68
CA CYS A 307 56.38 -2.80 -16.67
C CYS A 307 57.85 -2.39 -16.84
N ALA A 308 58.57 -2.95 -17.83
CA ALA A 308 59.95 -2.55 -18.09
C ALA A 308 60.03 -1.05 -18.45
N PRO A 309 60.95 -0.29 -17.82
CA PRO A 309 61.11 1.13 -18.10
C PRO A 309 61.78 1.39 -19.46
N ARG A 310 62.41 0.37 -20.05
CA ARG A 310 63.12 0.43 -21.33
C ARG A 310 62.31 -0.29 -22.41
N CYS A 311 62.63 -0.02 -23.67
CA CYS A 311 62.13 -0.81 -24.79
C CYS A 311 62.42 -2.30 -24.57
N THR A 312 61.48 -3.18 -24.90
CA THR A 312 61.66 -4.63 -24.72
C THR A 312 62.05 -5.30 -26.03
N PHE A 313 63.06 -6.16 -25.96
CA PHE A 313 63.52 -7.02 -27.06
C PHE A 313 63.17 -8.47 -26.76
N PHE A 314 62.29 -9.07 -27.55
CA PHE A 314 61.81 -10.43 -27.39
C PHE A 314 62.59 -11.42 -28.24
N ILE A 315 63.05 -12.49 -27.59
CA ILE A 315 63.55 -13.70 -28.24
C ILE A 315 62.38 -14.70 -28.29
N ASP A 316 61.73 -14.84 -29.44
CA ASP A 316 60.49 -15.61 -29.59
C ASP A 316 60.58 -16.58 -30.77
N PRO A 317 61.30 -17.72 -30.61
CA PRO A 317 61.42 -18.71 -31.68
C PRO A 317 60.12 -19.45 -31.98
N ASP A 318 59.18 -19.45 -31.04
CA ASP A 318 57.92 -20.20 -31.12
C ASP A 318 56.74 -19.29 -31.51
N PHE A 319 57.00 -18.02 -31.87
CA PHE A 319 56.03 -17.05 -32.39
C PHE A 319 54.84 -16.74 -31.45
N GLN A 320 55.07 -16.86 -30.14
CA GLN A 320 54.09 -16.56 -29.10
C GLN A 320 53.80 -15.04 -29.06
N VAL A 321 54.85 -14.22 -28.94
CA VAL A 321 54.76 -12.76 -28.92
C VAL A 321 54.21 -12.23 -30.25
N GLU A 322 54.56 -12.85 -31.38
CA GLU A 322 53.99 -12.48 -32.67
C GLU A 322 52.46 -12.71 -32.72
N SER A 323 51.99 -13.83 -32.20
CA SER A 323 50.55 -14.13 -32.14
C SER A 323 49.81 -13.14 -31.24
N TRP A 324 50.42 -12.76 -30.12
CA TRP A 324 49.92 -11.69 -29.26
C TRP A 324 49.86 -10.32 -29.96
N ALA A 325 50.93 -9.95 -30.69
CA ALA A 325 50.99 -8.69 -31.43
C ALA A 325 49.89 -8.60 -32.49
N LYS A 326 49.58 -9.70 -33.18
CA LYS A 326 48.50 -9.76 -34.19
C LYS A 326 47.14 -9.51 -33.57
N TYR A 327 46.91 -10.04 -32.37
CA TYR A 327 45.69 -9.77 -31.64
C TYR A 327 45.60 -8.29 -31.23
N LEU A 328 46.68 -7.72 -30.71
CA LEU A 328 46.71 -6.30 -30.36
C LEU A 328 46.46 -5.38 -31.55
N GLU A 329 46.87 -5.78 -32.77
CA GLU A 329 46.57 -5.03 -34.00
C GLU A 329 45.08 -5.08 -34.36
N GLN A 330 44.35 -6.14 -33.97
CA GLN A 330 42.91 -6.30 -34.23
C GLN A 330 42.02 -5.60 -33.21
N THR A 331 42.42 -5.60 -31.93
CA THR A 331 41.57 -5.15 -30.82
C THR A 331 42.01 -3.82 -30.22
N LYS A 332 43.29 -3.50 -30.30
CA LYS A 332 43.89 -2.27 -29.80
C LYS A 332 44.59 -1.52 -30.95
N LYS A 333 45.15 -0.37 -30.60
CA LYS A 333 45.88 0.51 -31.52
C LYS A 333 47.34 0.06 -31.64
N ALA A 334 47.57 -1.10 -32.24
CA ALA A 334 48.93 -1.65 -32.46
C ALA A 334 49.25 -1.86 -33.95
N LYS A 335 50.55 -1.82 -34.30
CA LYS A 335 51.04 -2.04 -35.67
C LYS A 335 52.25 -2.97 -35.69
N ILE A 336 52.19 -3.99 -36.53
CA ILE A 336 53.33 -4.89 -36.79
C ILE A 336 54.09 -4.39 -38.01
N VAL A 337 55.41 -4.24 -37.87
CA VAL A 337 56.30 -3.73 -38.92
C VAL A 337 57.47 -4.70 -39.10
N VAL A 338 57.80 -5.06 -40.34
CA VAL A 338 58.95 -5.92 -40.64
C VAL A 338 60.19 -5.06 -40.90
N SER A 339 61.31 -5.37 -40.27
CA SER A 339 62.56 -4.58 -40.31
C SER A 339 63.16 -4.43 -41.71
N HIS A 340 62.92 -5.39 -42.61
CA HIS A 340 63.42 -5.36 -43.99
C HIS A 340 62.54 -4.57 -44.98
N ALA A 341 61.38 -4.04 -44.54
CA ALA A 341 60.50 -3.26 -45.42
C ALA A 341 61.10 -1.87 -45.69
N THR A 342 61.13 -1.38 -46.94
CA THR A 342 61.78 -0.11 -47.30
C THR A 342 61.28 1.10 -46.50
N ASN A 343 60.01 1.08 -46.08
CA ASN A 343 59.35 2.20 -45.41
C ASN A 343 59.23 2.00 -43.89
N TYR A 344 59.90 1.00 -43.31
CA TYR A 344 59.72 0.64 -41.90
C TYR A 344 60.01 1.80 -40.95
N LYS A 345 61.06 2.60 -41.21
CA LYS A 345 61.43 3.76 -40.38
C LYS A 345 60.35 4.83 -40.37
N GLN A 346 59.70 5.09 -41.51
CA GLN A 346 58.61 6.08 -41.61
C GLN A 346 57.39 5.61 -40.84
N ILE A 347 56.97 4.36 -41.06
CA ILE A 347 55.79 3.76 -40.40
C ILE A 347 55.96 3.78 -38.87
N ILE A 348 57.13 3.38 -38.36
CA ILE A 348 57.40 3.41 -36.91
C ILE A 348 57.28 4.85 -36.37
N THR A 349 57.86 5.82 -37.07
CA THR A 349 57.86 7.22 -36.65
C THR A 349 56.43 7.79 -36.60
N GLU A 350 55.60 7.48 -37.60
CA GLU A 350 54.17 7.87 -37.64
C GLU A 350 53.38 7.21 -36.51
N CYS A 351 53.53 5.90 -36.32
CA CYS A 351 52.84 5.18 -35.25
C CYS A 351 53.23 5.69 -33.84
N MET A 352 54.50 6.00 -33.63
CA MET A 352 54.98 6.55 -32.35
C MET A 352 54.46 7.97 -32.09
N ASN A 353 54.22 8.76 -33.15
CA ASN A 353 53.59 10.08 -33.04
C ASN A 353 52.12 10.01 -32.69
N GLU A 354 51.42 9.04 -33.23
CA GLU A 354 50.03 8.80 -32.90
C GLU A 354 49.88 8.25 -31.46
N GLY A 355 50.93 7.60 -30.94
CA GLY A 355 50.95 6.97 -29.62
C GLY A 355 50.50 5.52 -29.67
N LEU A 356 50.70 4.84 -30.81
CA LEU A 356 50.35 3.44 -31.03
C LEU A 356 51.41 2.51 -30.43
N ILE A 357 51.05 1.24 -30.24
CA ILE A 357 51.98 0.17 -29.91
C ILE A 357 52.63 -0.34 -31.21
N VAL A 358 53.96 -0.38 -31.27
CA VAL A 358 54.70 -0.80 -32.47
C VAL A 358 55.52 -2.04 -32.19
N VAL A 359 55.32 -3.09 -32.98
CA VAL A 359 56.07 -4.35 -32.90
C VAL A 359 56.92 -4.52 -34.15
N VAL A 360 58.23 -4.44 -34.00
CA VAL A 360 59.20 -4.57 -35.09
C VAL A 360 59.70 -6.01 -35.15
N LYS A 361 59.34 -6.71 -36.22
CA LYS A 361 59.74 -8.10 -36.51
C LYS A 361 60.99 -8.12 -37.38
N GLY A 362 61.98 -8.90 -36.96
CA GLY A 362 63.14 -9.23 -37.77
C GLY A 362 64.44 -9.05 -36.99
N LYS A 363 65.55 -9.37 -37.66
CA LYS A 363 66.86 -9.23 -37.03
C LYS A 363 67.23 -7.76 -36.98
N VAL A 364 67.69 -7.31 -35.81
CA VAL A 364 68.28 -5.97 -35.66
C VAL A 364 69.71 -6.07 -36.17
N GLU A 365 69.84 -6.05 -37.49
CA GLU A 365 71.12 -5.98 -38.17
C GLU A 365 71.44 -4.50 -38.36
N ASN A 366 72.57 -4.08 -37.80
CA ASN A 366 73.23 -2.79 -37.94
C ASN A 366 73.01 -1.77 -36.82
N ASN A 367 74.12 -1.12 -36.44
CA ASN A 367 74.20 -0.03 -35.49
C ASN A 367 73.78 1.27 -36.17
N ASP A 368 72.48 1.41 -36.45
CA ASP A 368 71.93 2.63 -37.02
C ASP A 368 71.68 3.64 -35.89
N PHE A 369 72.32 4.81 -35.94
CA PHE A 369 72.09 5.92 -34.99
C PHE A 369 70.59 6.26 -34.77
N TRP A 370 69.76 5.98 -35.77
CA TRP A 370 68.31 6.12 -35.71
C TRP A 370 67.65 5.13 -34.73
N THR A 371 68.01 3.85 -34.74
CA THR A 371 67.43 2.85 -33.83
C THR A 371 67.88 3.11 -32.38
N GLU A 372 69.13 3.54 -32.19
CA GLU A 372 69.65 3.94 -30.88
C GLU A 372 68.89 5.14 -30.31
N SER A 373 68.60 6.14 -31.15
CA SER A 373 67.84 7.33 -30.77
C SER A 373 66.37 6.99 -30.44
N LEU A 374 65.77 6.08 -31.21
CA LEU A 374 64.41 5.59 -31.00
C LEU A 374 64.28 4.81 -29.69
N ILE A 375 65.20 3.88 -29.41
CA ILE A 375 65.20 3.07 -28.17
C ILE A 375 65.40 3.98 -26.94
N ASN A 376 66.30 4.96 -27.04
CA ASN A 376 66.52 5.96 -25.99
C ASN A 376 65.37 6.98 -25.84
N ARG A 377 64.33 6.91 -26.69
CA ARG A 377 63.24 7.91 -26.76
C ARG A 377 63.75 9.35 -26.87
N LYS A 378 64.94 9.56 -27.46
CA LYS A 378 65.44 10.90 -27.77
C LYS A 378 64.68 11.44 -28.97
N SER A 379 64.48 12.76 -29.04
CA SER A 379 63.83 13.40 -30.19
C SER A 379 64.54 12.98 -31.49
N ILE A 380 63.83 12.31 -32.37
CA ILE A 380 64.41 11.80 -33.61
C ILE A 380 64.33 12.91 -34.64
N GLN A 381 65.48 13.29 -35.21
CA GLN A 381 65.48 14.04 -36.47
C GLN A 381 65.24 13.04 -37.60
N THR A 382 64.11 13.20 -38.27
CA THR A 382 63.82 12.44 -39.48
C THR A 382 64.73 12.90 -40.63
N PHE A 383 64.82 12.15 -41.73
CA PHE A 383 65.53 12.58 -42.95
C PHE A 383 64.94 13.86 -43.59
N ASP A 384 63.76 14.29 -43.12
CA ASP A 384 63.12 15.58 -43.39
C ASP A 384 63.19 16.45 -42.11
N PRO A 385 63.29 17.80 -42.17
CA PRO A 385 63.57 18.68 -41.03
C PRO A 385 62.39 18.84 -40.05
N LYS A 386 61.60 17.78 -39.83
CA LYS A 386 60.58 17.69 -38.79
C LYS A 386 61.15 16.93 -37.61
N ILE A 387 61.30 17.63 -36.50
CA ILE A 387 61.58 17.04 -35.19
C ILE A 387 60.32 16.31 -34.76
N VAL A 388 60.49 15.02 -34.50
CA VAL A 388 59.38 14.16 -34.12
C VAL A 388 59.36 14.01 -32.60
N SER A 389 58.27 14.48 -31.97
CA SER A 389 58.04 14.34 -30.54
C SER A 389 57.34 13.00 -30.27
N LEU A 390 58.08 12.04 -29.73
CA LEU A 390 57.54 10.73 -29.34
C LEU A 390 56.57 10.92 -28.17
N LYS A 391 55.33 10.42 -28.30
CA LYS A 391 54.37 10.44 -27.19
C LYS A 391 54.78 9.45 -26.11
N GLU A 392 54.58 9.82 -24.85
CA GLU A 392 54.88 8.96 -23.70
C GLU A 392 54.07 7.64 -23.70
N THR A 393 52.87 7.68 -24.30
CA THR A 393 51.96 6.54 -24.42
C THR A 393 52.39 5.50 -25.46
N ALA A 394 53.38 5.82 -26.31
CA ALA A 394 53.84 4.89 -27.35
C ALA A 394 54.71 3.78 -26.74
N LEU A 395 54.46 2.53 -27.13
CA LEU A 395 55.25 1.37 -26.72
C LEU A 395 55.92 0.75 -27.95
N LEU A 396 57.21 0.42 -27.80
CA LEU A 396 58.02 -0.17 -28.87
C LEU A 396 58.53 -1.54 -28.40
N PHE A 397 58.36 -2.53 -29.27
CA PHE A 397 58.80 -3.90 -29.06
C PHE A 397 59.61 -4.38 -30.26
N PHE A 398 60.74 -5.03 -30.01
CA PHE A 398 61.49 -5.74 -31.05
C PHE A 398 61.29 -7.24 -30.86
N VAL A 399 61.11 -7.99 -31.95
CA VAL A 399 60.89 -9.44 -31.91
C VAL A 399 61.81 -10.14 -32.91
N THR A 400 62.59 -11.11 -32.41
CA THR A 400 63.38 -12.02 -33.25
C THR A 400 62.90 -13.45 -33.09
N ALA A 401 62.89 -14.19 -34.20
CA ALA A 401 62.57 -15.62 -34.23
C ALA A 401 63.82 -16.51 -34.07
N GLU A 402 65.02 -15.90 -33.99
CA GLU A 402 66.26 -16.63 -33.78
C GLU A 402 66.37 -17.10 -32.33
N ARG A 403 66.67 -18.39 -32.11
CA ARG A 403 66.74 -19.00 -30.76
C ARG A 403 67.90 -18.47 -29.91
N ALA A 404 69.02 -18.16 -30.54
CA ALA A 404 70.22 -17.66 -29.88
C ALA A 404 70.78 -16.48 -30.69
N PRO A 405 70.06 -15.34 -30.71
CA PRO A 405 70.48 -14.18 -31.49
C PRO A 405 71.75 -13.60 -30.89
N VAL A 406 72.69 -13.22 -31.75
CA VAL A 406 73.83 -12.39 -31.32
C VAL A 406 73.30 -10.97 -31.17
N ILE A 407 72.90 -10.61 -29.93
CA ILE A 407 72.39 -9.28 -29.61
C ILE A 407 73.58 -8.32 -29.46
N PRO A 408 73.64 -7.22 -30.23
CA PRO A 408 74.67 -6.21 -30.07
C PRO A 408 74.68 -5.61 -28.66
N GLU A 409 75.88 -5.28 -28.14
CA GLU A 409 76.06 -4.72 -26.79
C GLU A 409 75.27 -3.41 -26.57
N TYR A 410 75.10 -2.59 -27.61
CA TYR A 410 74.30 -1.37 -27.52
C TYR A 410 72.81 -1.65 -27.28
N ILE A 411 72.27 -2.77 -27.77
CA ILE A 411 70.88 -3.16 -27.50
C ILE A 411 70.77 -3.68 -26.07
N LEU A 412 71.73 -4.49 -25.60
CA LEU A 412 71.75 -4.98 -24.23
C LEU A 412 71.85 -3.86 -23.18
N SER A 413 72.52 -2.75 -23.52
CA SER A 413 72.62 -1.59 -22.62
C SER A 413 71.38 -0.71 -22.64
N LEU A 414 70.64 -0.66 -23.75
CA LEU A 414 69.51 0.26 -23.96
C LEU A 414 68.13 -0.37 -23.83
N ALA A 415 67.99 -1.66 -24.08
CA ALA A 415 66.74 -2.40 -24.09
C ALA A 415 66.74 -3.54 -23.07
N THR A 416 65.55 -3.87 -22.55
CA THR A 416 65.37 -5.06 -21.70
C THR A 416 65.13 -6.26 -22.60
N VAL A 417 66.00 -7.27 -22.53
CA VAL A 417 65.83 -8.53 -23.27
C VAL A 417 64.90 -9.45 -22.48
N VAL A 418 63.87 -9.97 -23.13
CA VAL A 418 62.95 -10.97 -22.55
C VAL A 418 62.99 -12.23 -23.41
N ASP A 419 63.35 -13.33 -22.78
CA ASP A 419 63.48 -14.62 -23.45
C ASP A 419 62.17 -15.41 -23.35
N PHE A 420 61.55 -15.67 -24.51
CA PHE A 420 60.35 -16.50 -24.69
C PHE A 420 60.68 -17.89 -25.26
N THR A 421 61.95 -18.32 -25.22
CA THR A 421 62.32 -19.69 -25.59
C THR A 421 61.65 -20.70 -24.66
N LEU A 422 60.87 -21.62 -25.24
CA LEU A 422 60.15 -22.61 -24.46
C LEU A 422 61.11 -23.65 -23.87
N THR A 423 61.32 -23.60 -22.56
CA THR A 423 62.10 -24.60 -21.82
C THR A 423 61.22 -25.79 -21.37
N SER A 424 61.82 -26.87 -20.87
CA SER A 424 61.10 -28.11 -20.52
C SER A 424 60.01 -27.93 -19.45
N GLU A 425 60.13 -26.94 -18.58
CA GLU A 425 59.17 -26.64 -17.51
C GLU A 425 57.94 -25.90 -18.05
N PRO A 426 58.06 -24.73 -18.71
CA PRO A 426 56.97 -24.08 -19.42
C PRO A 426 56.27 -25.01 -20.41
N LEU A 427 57.01 -25.85 -21.15
CA LEU A 427 56.44 -26.84 -22.06
C LEU A 427 55.58 -27.87 -21.33
N ARG A 428 55.99 -28.32 -20.13
CA ARG A 428 55.21 -29.26 -19.34
C ARG A 428 53.92 -28.64 -18.85
N ASP A 429 53.98 -27.41 -18.33
CA ASP A 429 52.80 -26.69 -17.84
C ASP A 429 51.83 -26.42 -19.00
N TYR A 430 52.36 -25.96 -20.13
CA TYR A 430 51.66 -25.78 -21.39
C TYR A 430 50.93 -27.06 -21.82
N MET A 431 51.65 -28.19 -21.87
CA MET A 431 51.08 -29.48 -22.29
C MET A 431 50.06 -30.00 -21.30
N ARG A 432 50.31 -29.86 -20.00
CA ARG A 432 49.37 -30.26 -18.94
C ARG A 432 48.05 -29.52 -19.10
N ALA A 433 48.13 -28.23 -19.32
CA ALA A 433 46.97 -27.40 -19.47
C ALA A 433 46.25 -27.75 -20.80
N LEU A 434 46.93 -27.86 -21.94
CA LEU A 434 46.32 -28.39 -23.18
C LEU A 434 45.56 -29.71 -22.96
N ILE A 435 46.19 -30.66 -22.28
CA ILE A 435 45.60 -31.96 -21.96
C ILE A 435 44.35 -31.76 -21.08
N LEU A 436 44.37 -30.87 -20.09
CA LEU A 436 43.20 -30.58 -19.26
C LEU A 436 42.04 -29.95 -20.06
N ALA A 437 42.31 -29.09 -21.05
CA ALA A 437 41.26 -28.59 -21.93
C ALA A 437 40.62 -29.70 -22.76
N GLU A 438 41.42 -30.67 -23.20
CA GLU A 438 40.94 -31.76 -24.06
C GLU A 438 40.22 -32.85 -23.26
N ILE A 439 40.74 -33.20 -22.07
CA ILE A 439 40.14 -34.21 -21.18
C ILE A 439 38.79 -33.72 -20.65
N ASP A 440 38.72 -32.47 -20.16
CA ASP A 440 37.52 -31.91 -19.54
C ASP A 440 37.21 -30.50 -20.06
N PRO A 441 36.67 -30.38 -21.29
CA PRO A 441 36.39 -29.09 -21.90
C PRO A 441 35.33 -28.29 -21.13
N ILE A 442 34.39 -29.00 -20.47
CA ILE A 442 33.34 -28.38 -19.65
C ILE A 442 33.95 -27.75 -18.41
N ALA A 443 34.82 -28.47 -17.70
CA ALA A 443 35.47 -27.95 -16.49
C ALA A 443 36.35 -26.73 -16.80
N ASN A 444 37.08 -26.77 -17.92
CA ASN A 444 37.90 -25.64 -18.34
C ASN A 444 37.03 -24.41 -18.72
N LYS A 445 35.92 -24.60 -19.44
CA LYS A 445 34.96 -23.52 -19.73
C LYS A 445 34.37 -22.92 -18.45
N LEU A 446 33.96 -23.76 -17.49
CA LEU A 446 33.43 -23.31 -16.21
C LEU A 446 34.47 -22.51 -15.42
N ARG A 447 35.73 -22.96 -15.44
CA ARG A 447 36.84 -22.24 -14.81
C ARG A 447 37.07 -20.87 -15.45
N ILE A 448 37.12 -20.79 -16.78
CA ILE A 448 37.25 -19.51 -17.51
C ILE A 448 36.07 -18.58 -17.18
N SER A 449 34.84 -19.10 -17.18
CA SER A 449 33.67 -18.30 -16.80
C SER A 449 33.69 -17.86 -15.34
N GLY A 450 34.24 -18.69 -14.45
CA GLY A 450 34.40 -18.36 -13.03
C GLY A 450 35.45 -17.26 -12.81
N LEU A 451 36.57 -17.32 -13.52
CA LEU A 451 37.58 -16.27 -13.47
C LEU A 451 37.04 -14.94 -13.99
N THR A 452 36.35 -14.97 -15.13
CA THR A 452 35.73 -13.75 -15.69
C THR A 452 34.65 -13.16 -14.77
N SER A 453 33.85 -13.99 -14.10
CA SER A 453 32.88 -13.51 -13.12
C SER A 453 33.54 -12.95 -11.87
N ILE A 454 34.65 -13.54 -11.39
CA ILE A 454 35.44 -12.98 -10.27
C ILE A 454 35.96 -11.58 -10.61
N ILE A 455 36.48 -11.38 -11.83
CA ILE A 455 36.93 -10.06 -12.29
C ILE A 455 35.76 -9.06 -12.35
N GLN A 456 34.62 -9.47 -12.91
CA GLN A 456 33.45 -8.60 -12.99
C GLN A 456 32.93 -8.23 -11.59
N ASN A 457 32.89 -9.19 -10.67
CA ASN A 457 32.45 -8.97 -9.30
C ASN A 457 33.42 -8.08 -8.51
N THR A 458 34.73 -8.23 -8.71
CA THR A 458 35.74 -7.35 -8.08
C THR A 458 35.62 -5.92 -8.58
N ASN A 459 35.55 -5.72 -9.91
CA ASN A 459 35.33 -4.38 -10.49
C ASN A 459 33.99 -3.76 -10.04
N GLN A 460 32.93 -4.57 -9.90
CA GLN A 460 31.64 -4.09 -9.39
C GLN A 460 31.70 -3.74 -7.90
N ALA A 461 32.40 -4.53 -7.10
CA ALA A 461 32.61 -4.25 -5.68
C ALA A 461 33.35 -2.92 -5.49
N GLU A 462 34.45 -2.69 -6.23
CA GLU A 462 35.17 -1.42 -6.22
C GLU A 462 34.28 -0.24 -6.64
N ALA A 463 33.45 -0.41 -7.67
CA ALA A 463 32.53 0.63 -8.11
C ALA A 463 31.45 0.95 -7.05
N ILE A 464 30.94 -0.06 -6.34
CA ILE A 464 29.98 0.11 -5.24
C ILE A 464 30.65 0.80 -4.05
N GLU A 465 31.87 0.42 -3.69
CA GLU A 465 32.63 1.08 -2.62
C GLU A 465 32.84 2.57 -2.92
N ILE A 466 33.26 2.92 -4.14
CA ILE A 466 33.40 4.33 -4.57
C ILE A 466 32.06 5.08 -4.48
N GLN A 467 30.93 4.40 -4.72
CA GLN A 467 29.60 5.00 -4.56
C GLN A 467 29.18 5.18 -3.10
N LEU A 468 29.60 4.28 -2.20
CA LEU A 468 29.32 4.39 -0.77
C LEU A 468 30.18 5.47 -0.08
N GLU A 469 31.37 5.74 -0.60
CA GLU A 469 32.26 6.80 -0.11
C GLU A 469 31.82 8.22 -0.52
N ARG A 470 31.07 8.35 -1.61
CA ARG A 470 30.53 9.63 -2.12
C ARG A 470 29.21 9.98 -1.47
#